data_AF-C0R8I3-F1
#
_entry.id   AF-C0R8I3-F1
#
_cell.length_a   1.000
_cell.length_b   1.000
_cell.length_c   1.000
_cell.angle_alpha   90.00
_cell.angle_beta   90.00
_cell.angle_gamma   90.00
#
_symmetry.space_group_name_H-M   'P 1'
#
loop_
_entity.id
_entity.type
_entity.pdbx_description
1 polymer ?
#
loop_
_entity_poly.entity_id
_entity_poly.type
_entity_poly.pdbx_seq_one_letter_code
_entity_poly.pdbx_strand_id
1 'polypeptide(L)'
;MEKCLLFYKIVHNFKYKDIEEMNMKNIINAKTPPNCHNKLQNNLIVLISTLVYLNSRYKKYTQNNILYYFNENLKRNGQTPIKLKTMQKYLYKLEKEFGVTTNYYKHLGVNCGTEIYYRPNYPKKICYQKINQYFLEKKHSKFQKRVNNSFKDKFTKEGNVNLEECFNNKNNIKIKEEKRENQIEKFQVKKYFNKCNFYSKEFLSLLYLDINKDTIIKIFKIVKKAEINLIKDKNMHLNKSCFKEEKKNKLKKILSNTQKEFEKNGYNAEQLKTNIQKIYENYKNKPHFIIESQKYKDLSKIKQKLEKSIELKKENLQKNCKHIKINIFNILIDQLKKEANIEFLKPILKDYLNSKNKLEYKKVFNNTYYYELLEIIINQKKSLMLKKLS
;
A
#
# COMPACT_ATOMS: atom_id res chain seq x y z
N MET A 1 -64.25 19.46 -10.67
CA MET A 1 -63.01 19.58 -9.88
C MET A 1 -62.63 18.29 -9.16
N GLU A 2 -63.59 17.52 -8.60
CA GLU A 2 -63.29 16.29 -7.83
C GLU A 2 -62.65 15.14 -8.64
N LYS A 3 -63.00 14.97 -9.94
CA LYS A 3 -62.38 13.94 -10.79
C LYS A 3 -60.89 14.18 -11.04
N CYS A 4 -60.43 15.43 -11.09
CA CYS A 4 -59.00 15.76 -11.24
C CYS A 4 -58.22 15.49 -9.96
N LEU A 5 -58.83 15.71 -8.78
CA LEU A 5 -58.21 15.44 -7.49
C LEU A 5 -58.08 13.94 -7.22
N LEU A 6 -59.05 13.14 -7.68
CA LEU A 6 -59.01 11.69 -7.61
C LEU A 6 -57.92 11.12 -8.52
N PHE A 7 -57.78 11.63 -9.75
CA PHE A 7 -56.73 11.22 -10.68
C PHE A 7 -55.33 11.59 -10.14
N TYR A 8 -55.18 12.79 -9.55
CA TYR A 8 -53.91 13.19 -8.92
C TYR A 8 -53.56 12.31 -7.71
N LYS A 9 -54.53 12.00 -6.83
CA LYS A 9 -54.31 11.07 -5.70
C LYS A 9 -53.99 9.65 -6.15
N ILE A 10 -54.62 9.15 -7.20
CA ILE A 10 -54.36 7.80 -7.75
C ILE A 10 -52.96 7.74 -8.37
N VAL A 11 -52.60 8.70 -9.22
CA VAL A 11 -51.28 8.74 -9.88
C VAL A 11 -50.15 8.96 -8.87
N HIS A 12 -50.38 9.78 -7.85
CA HIS A 12 -49.39 10.03 -6.79
C HIS A 12 -49.25 8.82 -5.85
N ASN A 13 -50.35 8.12 -5.50
CA ASN A 13 -50.26 6.92 -4.68
C ASN A 13 -49.63 5.73 -5.43
N PHE A 14 -49.87 5.56 -6.72
CA PHE A 14 -49.21 4.50 -7.51
C PHE A 14 -47.71 4.76 -7.68
N LYS A 15 -47.30 5.99 -8.01
CA LYS A 15 -45.87 6.31 -8.18
C LYS A 15 -45.04 6.13 -6.92
N TYR A 16 -45.58 6.45 -5.74
CA TYR A 16 -44.79 6.38 -4.50
C TYR A 16 -44.79 4.99 -3.85
N LYS A 17 -45.90 4.24 -3.96
CA LYS A 17 -46.01 2.91 -3.36
C LYS A 17 -45.16 1.86 -4.10
N ASP A 18 -45.07 1.96 -5.43
CA ASP A 18 -44.21 1.08 -6.23
C ASP A 18 -42.72 1.37 -6.02
N ILE A 19 -42.34 2.64 -5.79
CA ILE A 19 -40.95 3.04 -5.51
C ILE A 19 -40.51 2.60 -4.10
N GLU A 20 -41.40 2.66 -3.11
CA GLU A 20 -41.10 2.17 -1.75
C GLU A 20 -41.03 0.63 -1.70
N GLU A 21 -41.91 -0.08 -2.41
CA GLU A 21 -41.83 -1.55 -2.51
C GLU A 21 -40.62 -2.03 -3.32
N MET A 22 -40.24 -1.36 -4.42
CA MET A 22 -39.01 -1.68 -5.17
C MET A 22 -37.74 -1.44 -4.33
N ASN A 23 -37.75 -0.45 -3.44
CA ASN A 23 -36.61 -0.17 -2.56
C ASN A 23 -36.56 -1.13 -1.37
N MET A 24 -37.70 -1.58 -0.83
CA MET A 24 -37.73 -2.55 0.28
C MET A 24 -37.43 -3.98 -0.15
N LYS A 25 -37.90 -4.43 -1.33
CA LYS A 25 -37.62 -5.79 -1.84
C LYS A 25 -36.14 -5.99 -2.21
N ASN A 26 -35.42 -4.92 -2.58
CA ASN A 26 -33.99 -4.99 -2.89
C ASN A 26 -33.06 -5.03 -1.66
N ILE A 27 -33.57 -4.74 -0.45
CA ILE A 27 -32.77 -4.75 0.79
C ILE A 27 -32.74 -6.15 1.43
N ILE A 28 -33.73 -7.00 1.16
CA ILE A 28 -33.92 -8.24 1.94
C ILE A 28 -33.26 -9.48 1.30
N ASN A 29 -33.01 -9.50 -0.01
CA ASN A 29 -32.50 -10.71 -0.71
C ASN A 29 -31.29 -10.49 -1.62
N ALA A 30 -30.29 -9.76 -1.17
CA ALA A 30 -28.96 -9.78 -1.80
C ALA A 30 -27.95 -10.41 -0.84
N LYS A 31 -27.41 -11.59 -1.20
CA LYS A 31 -26.07 -11.99 -0.75
C LYS A 31 -25.18 -10.76 -0.93
N THR A 32 -24.63 -10.24 0.17
CA THR A 32 -23.88 -8.97 0.17
C THR A 32 -22.93 -8.95 -1.01
N PRO A 33 -23.13 -8.06 -2.00
CA PRO A 33 -22.21 -7.98 -3.13
C PRO A 33 -20.81 -7.72 -2.55
N PRO A 34 -19.74 -8.27 -3.16
CA PRO A 34 -18.40 -7.98 -2.70
C PRO A 34 -18.27 -6.48 -2.65
N ASN A 35 -18.03 -5.98 -1.44
CA ASN A 35 -18.25 -4.60 -1.13
C ASN A 35 -17.17 -3.75 -1.78
N CYS A 36 -17.32 -3.46 -3.08
CA CYS A 36 -16.42 -2.61 -3.83
C CYS A 36 -16.69 -1.14 -3.48
N HIS A 37 -16.71 -0.84 -2.19
CA HIS A 37 -16.80 0.54 -1.74
C HIS A 37 -15.57 1.30 -2.24
N ASN A 38 -15.82 2.46 -2.83
CA ASN A 38 -14.77 3.34 -3.27
C ASN A 38 -13.93 3.74 -2.05
N LYS A 39 -12.67 3.30 -2.00
CA LYS A 39 -11.75 3.56 -0.86
C LYS A 39 -11.74 5.03 -0.46
N LEU A 40 -11.77 5.95 -1.43
CA LEU A 40 -11.79 7.38 -1.18
C LEU A 40 -13.10 7.84 -0.53
N GLN A 41 -14.25 7.35 -0.99
CA GLN A 41 -15.57 7.66 -0.43
C GLN A 41 -15.65 7.26 1.04
N ASN A 42 -15.26 6.03 1.37
CA ASN A 42 -15.23 5.55 2.75
C ASN A 42 -14.31 6.40 3.62
N ASN A 43 -13.12 6.74 3.12
CA ASN A 43 -12.17 7.59 3.86
C ASN A 43 -12.76 8.97 4.17
N LEU A 44 -13.50 9.57 3.24
CA LEU A 44 -14.15 10.86 3.45
C LEU A 44 -15.28 10.78 4.51
N ILE A 45 -16.07 9.70 4.50
CA ILE A 45 -17.11 9.44 5.50
C ILE A 45 -16.53 9.26 6.90
N VAL A 46 -15.46 8.44 7.01
CA VAL A 46 -14.74 8.22 8.28
C VAL A 46 -14.09 9.52 8.77
N LEU A 47 -13.59 10.37 7.85
CA LEU A 47 -12.99 11.64 8.20
C LEU A 47 -14.03 12.60 8.78
N ILE A 48 -15.21 12.72 8.17
CA ILE A 48 -16.33 13.49 8.73
C ILE A 48 -16.71 12.98 10.13
N SER A 49 -16.80 11.65 10.30
CA SER A 49 -17.07 11.06 11.63
C SER A 49 -16.03 11.49 12.66
N THR A 50 -14.76 11.45 12.27
CA THR A 50 -13.61 11.82 13.11
C THR A 50 -13.66 13.29 13.50
N LEU A 51 -13.97 14.18 12.55
CA LEU A 51 -14.09 15.61 12.83
C LEU A 51 -15.24 15.92 13.80
N VAL A 52 -16.41 15.32 13.58
CA VAL A 52 -17.57 15.46 14.49
C VAL A 52 -17.20 15.02 15.90
N TYR A 53 -16.53 13.86 16.03
CA TYR A 53 -16.08 13.35 17.31
C TYR A 53 -15.10 14.30 18.01
N LEU A 54 -14.10 14.80 17.28
CA LEU A 54 -13.11 15.72 17.84
C LEU A 54 -13.75 17.04 18.30
N ASN A 55 -14.65 17.60 17.50
CA ASN A 55 -15.38 18.82 17.85
C ASN A 55 -16.23 18.65 19.12
N SER A 56 -16.77 17.45 19.36
CA SER A 56 -17.54 17.17 20.57
C SER A 56 -16.68 17.02 21.83
N ARG A 57 -15.41 16.61 21.68
CA ARG A 57 -14.54 16.21 22.80
C ARG A 57 -13.48 17.25 23.16
N TYR A 58 -13.03 18.04 22.19
CA TYR A 58 -11.92 18.96 22.35
C TYR A 58 -12.30 20.37 21.89
N LYS A 59 -12.01 21.37 22.73
CA LYS A 59 -12.16 22.79 22.36
C LYS A 59 -11.14 23.20 21.29
N LYS A 60 -9.92 22.63 21.33
CA LYS A 60 -8.84 22.85 20.36
C LYS A 60 -8.14 21.53 20.05
N TYR A 61 -7.70 21.35 18.80
CA TYR A 61 -6.95 20.18 18.38
C TYR A 61 -6.02 20.52 17.20
N THR A 62 -4.99 19.70 16.99
CA THR A 62 -4.02 19.87 15.89
C THR A 62 -4.32 18.90 14.74
N GLN A 63 -3.69 19.10 13.58
CA GLN A 63 -3.84 18.15 12.46
C GLN A 63 -3.28 16.77 12.81
N ASN A 64 -2.28 16.70 13.70
CA ASN A 64 -1.76 15.43 14.20
C ASN A 64 -2.80 14.69 15.06
N ASN A 65 -3.61 15.41 15.85
CA ASN A 65 -4.71 14.80 16.58
C ASN A 65 -5.75 14.21 15.62
N ILE A 66 -6.13 14.96 14.58
CA ILE A 66 -7.05 14.46 13.53
C ILE A 66 -6.47 13.19 12.88
N LEU A 67 -5.19 13.24 12.49
CA LEU A 67 -4.52 12.13 11.82
C LEU A 67 -4.46 10.88 12.70
N TYR A 68 -4.17 11.04 13.98
CA TYR A 68 -4.14 9.95 14.95
C TYR A 68 -5.50 9.24 15.02
N TYR A 69 -6.57 9.97 15.33
CA TYR A 69 -7.91 9.40 15.46
C TYR A 69 -8.44 8.85 14.13
N PHE A 70 -8.16 9.54 13.03
CA PHE A 70 -8.55 9.09 11.70
C PHE A 70 -7.89 7.74 11.36
N ASN A 71 -6.58 7.62 11.60
CA ASN A 71 -5.85 6.38 11.34
C ASN A 71 -6.27 5.23 12.26
N GLU A 72 -6.59 5.49 13.52
CA GLU A 72 -7.17 4.48 14.42
C GLU A 72 -8.53 3.97 13.90
N ASN A 73 -9.40 4.87 13.42
CA ASN A 73 -10.66 4.49 12.80
C ASN A 73 -10.45 3.70 11.49
N LEU A 74 -9.45 4.05 10.68
CA LEU A 74 -9.09 3.28 9.49
C LEU A 74 -8.62 1.87 9.84
N LYS A 75 -7.76 1.70 10.86
CA LYS A 75 -7.29 0.39 11.32
C LYS A 75 -8.44 -0.50 11.78
N ARG A 76 -9.40 0.05 12.55
CA ARG A 76 -10.61 -0.66 12.99
C ARG A 76 -11.44 -1.16 11.81
N ASN A 77 -11.46 -0.41 10.71
CA ASN A 77 -12.13 -0.78 9.47
C ASN A 77 -11.28 -1.66 8.52
N GLY A 78 -10.15 -2.21 8.99
CA GLY A 78 -9.25 -3.05 8.20
C GLY A 78 -8.47 -2.31 7.11
N GLN A 79 -8.39 -0.97 7.19
CA GLN A 79 -7.70 -0.15 6.19
C GLN A 79 -6.31 0.28 6.65
N THR A 80 -5.42 0.51 5.68
CA THR A 80 -4.06 0.99 5.94
C THR A 80 -4.07 2.43 6.44
N PRO A 81 -3.28 2.78 7.48
CA PRO A 81 -3.07 4.16 7.89
C PRO A 81 -2.57 5.04 6.74
N ILE A 82 -2.93 6.32 6.78
CA ILE A 82 -2.51 7.31 5.78
C ILE A 82 -1.53 8.32 6.37
N LYS A 83 -0.81 9.01 5.48
CA LYS A 83 0.09 10.11 5.82
C LYS A 83 -0.69 11.43 5.97
N LEU A 84 -0.13 12.37 6.74
CA LEU A 84 -0.69 13.72 6.97
C LEU A 84 -1.08 14.43 5.68
N LYS A 85 -0.19 14.42 4.68
CA LYS A 85 -0.40 15.07 3.38
C LYS A 85 -1.63 14.53 2.63
N THR A 86 -1.94 13.24 2.80
CA THR A 86 -3.12 12.61 2.21
C THR A 86 -4.39 13.04 2.94
N MET A 87 -4.35 13.12 4.27
CA MET A 87 -5.48 13.59 5.08
C MET A 87 -5.82 15.05 4.76
N GLN A 88 -4.80 15.92 4.61
CA GLN A 88 -4.98 17.31 4.19
C GLN A 88 -5.69 17.42 2.84
N LYS A 89 -5.32 16.58 1.86
CA LYS A 89 -6.04 16.51 0.56
C LYS A 89 -7.51 16.13 0.74
N TYR A 90 -7.84 15.25 1.68
CA TYR A 90 -9.22 14.89 1.95
C TYR A 90 -10.00 16.05 2.60
N LEU A 91 -9.39 16.75 3.56
CA LEU A 91 -9.98 17.95 4.18
C LEU A 91 -10.25 19.05 3.15
N TYR A 92 -9.32 19.28 2.22
CA TYR A 92 -9.51 20.21 1.10
C TYR A 92 -10.69 19.79 0.21
N LYS A 93 -10.83 18.50 -0.11
CA LYS A 93 -11.97 18.01 -0.89
C LYS A 93 -13.29 18.22 -0.17
N LEU A 94 -13.36 17.90 1.12
CA LEU A 94 -14.57 18.08 1.93
C LEU A 94 -15.08 19.53 1.90
N GLU A 95 -14.16 20.49 1.89
CA GLU A 95 -14.47 21.91 1.76
C GLU A 95 -14.81 22.31 0.32
N LYS A 96 -13.89 22.10 -0.65
CA LYS A 96 -14.00 22.65 -2.00
C LYS A 96 -14.86 21.83 -2.96
N GLU A 97 -14.75 20.50 -2.93
CA GLU A 97 -15.51 19.63 -3.84
C GLU A 97 -16.91 19.33 -3.30
N PHE A 98 -17.03 19.10 -1.99
CA PHE A 98 -18.30 18.66 -1.38
C PHE A 98 -19.05 19.77 -0.65
N GLY A 99 -18.37 20.85 -0.23
CA GLY A 99 -19.01 21.94 0.54
C GLY A 99 -19.60 21.50 1.89
N VAL A 100 -19.14 20.38 2.44
CA VAL A 100 -19.70 19.78 3.68
C VAL A 100 -18.98 20.22 4.94
N THR A 101 -17.81 20.83 4.82
CA THR A 101 -17.04 21.39 5.94
C THR A 101 -16.61 22.81 5.65
N THR A 102 -16.56 23.63 6.69
CA THR A 102 -15.89 24.94 6.70
C THR A 102 -14.63 24.82 7.54
N ASN A 103 -13.49 25.22 6.98
CA ASN A 103 -12.18 25.04 7.58
C ASN A 103 -11.67 26.39 8.07
N TYR A 104 -11.51 26.54 9.38
CA TYR A 104 -10.82 27.67 9.99
C TYR A 104 -9.34 27.31 10.18
N TYR A 105 -8.48 28.24 9.78
CA TYR A 105 -7.04 28.08 9.81
C TYR A 105 -6.38 29.43 10.08
N LYS A 106 -5.66 29.55 11.19
CA LYS A 106 -4.92 30.76 11.58
C LYS A 106 -3.51 30.41 12.02
N HIS A 107 -2.53 30.94 11.30
CA HIS A 107 -1.15 30.90 11.74
C HIS A 107 -0.95 31.87 12.91
N LEU A 108 -0.43 31.37 14.03
CA LEU A 108 -0.20 32.15 15.25
C LEU A 108 1.28 32.58 15.41
N GLY A 109 2.13 32.25 14.43
CA GLY A 109 3.58 32.53 14.46
C GLY A 109 4.43 31.30 14.77
N VAL A 110 5.75 31.44 14.62
CA VAL A 110 6.73 30.32 14.70
C VAL A 110 6.66 29.59 16.05
N ASN A 111 6.43 30.32 17.15
CA ASN A 111 6.44 29.75 18.50
C ASN A 111 5.05 29.28 18.97
N CYS A 112 3.97 29.83 18.41
CA CYS A 112 2.59 29.57 18.85
C CYS A 112 1.84 28.58 17.94
N GLY A 113 2.44 28.19 16.81
CA GLY A 113 1.92 27.16 15.92
C GLY A 113 0.74 27.63 15.08
N THR A 114 -0.24 26.74 14.85
CA THR A 114 -1.39 27.00 13.98
C THR A 114 -2.68 26.57 14.66
N GLU A 115 -3.63 27.50 14.73
CA GLU A 115 -4.98 27.23 15.20
C GLU A 115 -5.82 26.73 14.03
N ILE A 116 -6.48 25.60 14.23
CA ILE A 116 -7.32 24.98 13.21
C ILE A 116 -8.64 24.55 13.81
N TYR A 117 -9.71 24.65 13.04
CA TYR A 117 -11.01 24.12 13.41
C TYR A 117 -11.79 23.73 12.15
N TYR A 118 -12.28 22.49 12.07
CA TYR A 118 -13.04 22.00 10.92
C TYR A 118 -14.48 21.82 11.35
N ARG A 119 -15.37 22.69 10.89
CA ARG A 119 -16.79 22.66 11.23
C ARG A 119 -17.57 21.94 10.13
N PRO A 120 -18.23 20.80 10.40
CA PRO A 120 -19.24 20.26 9.50
C PRO A 120 -20.38 21.26 9.32
N ASN A 121 -20.73 21.56 8.07
CA ASN A 121 -21.79 22.52 7.73
C ASN A 121 -23.19 21.93 7.94
N TYR A 122 -23.29 20.60 7.97
CA TYR A 122 -24.53 19.86 8.12
C TYR A 122 -24.38 18.77 9.17
N PRO A 123 -25.51 18.25 9.70
CA PRO A 123 -25.52 17.02 10.47
C PRO A 123 -24.81 15.88 9.73
N LYS A 124 -24.16 15.02 10.51
CA LYS A 124 -23.35 13.88 10.04
C LYS A 124 -24.02 13.06 8.91
N LYS A 125 -25.32 12.76 9.05
CA LYS A 125 -26.10 12.01 8.06
C LYS A 125 -26.20 12.72 6.71
N ILE A 126 -26.43 14.03 6.72
CA ILE A 126 -26.55 14.84 5.49
C ILE A 126 -25.20 14.94 4.79
N CYS A 127 -24.10 15.11 5.55
CA CYS A 127 -22.76 15.07 4.97
C CYS A 127 -22.49 13.76 4.22
N TYR A 128 -22.90 12.62 4.77
CA TYR A 128 -22.73 11.33 4.12
C TYR A 128 -23.55 11.20 2.84
N GLN A 129 -24.79 11.67 2.86
CA GLN A 129 -25.66 11.68 1.67
C GLN A 129 -25.02 12.49 0.55
N LYS A 130 -24.54 13.72 0.83
CA LYS A 130 -23.86 14.55 -0.17
C LYS A 130 -22.61 13.89 -0.75
N ILE A 131 -21.78 13.29 0.10
CA ILE A 131 -20.59 12.56 -0.36
C ILE A 131 -21.00 11.37 -1.25
N ASN A 132 -21.97 10.57 -0.81
CA ASN A 132 -22.44 9.40 -1.55
C ASN A 132 -23.04 9.78 -2.91
N GLN A 133 -23.87 10.83 -2.94
CA GLN A 133 -24.49 11.34 -4.15
C GLN A 133 -23.46 11.76 -5.19
N TYR A 134 -22.43 12.51 -4.80
CA TYR A 134 -21.34 12.89 -5.70
C TYR A 134 -20.64 11.68 -6.35
N PHE A 135 -20.37 10.61 -5.58
CA PHE A 135 -19.74 9.41 -6.13
C PHE A 135 -20.67 8.62 -7.06
N LEU A 136 -21.98 8.61 -6.79
CA LEU A 136 -22.98 8.04 -7.69
C LEU A 136 -23.05 8.80 -9.00
N GLU A 137 -23.22 10.11 -8.96
CA GLU A 137 -23.24 10.99 -10.14
C GLU A 137 -21.97 10.82 -10.98
N LYS A 138 -20.80 10.81 -10.33
CA LYS A 138 -19.51 10.59 -11.01
C LYS A 138 -19.42 9.23 -11.70
N LYS A 139 -20.05 8.19 -11.15
CA LYS A 139 -20.12 6.86 -11.77
C LYS A 139 -21.02 6.89 -13.00
N HIS A 140 -22.18 7.55 -12.92
CA HIS A 140 -23.10 7.74 -14.03
C HIS A 140 -22.46 8.56 -15.17
N SER A 141 -21.81 9.68 -14.87
CA SER A 141 -21.12 10.50 -15.89
C SER A 141 -20.01 9.73 -16.60
N LYS A 142 -19.24 8.89 -15.89
CA LYS A 142 -18.23 8.02 -16.53
C LYS A 142 -18.85 7.00 -17.46
N PHE A 143 -19.99 6.43 -17.10
CA PHE A 143 -20.72 5.50 -17.96
C PHE A 143 -21.23 6.23 -19.21
N GLN A 144 -21.91 7.36 -19.06
CA GLN A 144 -22.37 8.19 -20.19
C GLN A 144 -21.22 8.58 -21.12
N LYS A 145 -20.07 8.98 -20.58
CA LYS A 145 -18.86 9.27 -21.40
C LYS A 145 -18.42 8.07 -22.24
N ARG A 146 -18.41 6.86 -21.67
CA ARG A 146 -18.05 5.64 -22.43
C ARG A 146 -19.07 5.32 -23.51
N VAL A 147 -20.36 5.49 -23.21
CA VAL A 147 -21.45 5.29 -24.18
C VAL A 147 -21.31 6.29 -25.34
N ASN A 148 -21.14 7.57 -25.03
CA ASN A 148 -20.97 8.62 -26.04
C ASN A 148 -19.71 8.41 -26.89
N ASN A 149 -18.58 8.02 -26.27
CA ASN A 149 -17.37 7.67 -27.02
C ASN A 149 -17.62 6.47 -27.94
N SER A 150 -18.31 5.43 -27.47
CA SER A 150 -18.63 4.27 -28.31
C SER A 150 -19.55 4.63 -29.48
N PHE A 151 -20.49 5.56 -29.32
CA PHE A 151 -21.30 6.05 -30.45
C PHE A 151 -20.45 6.88 -31.40
N LYS A 152 -19.62 7.80 -30.88
CA LYS A 152 -18.70 8.60 -31.68
C LYS A 152 -17.79 7.71 -32.54
N ASP A 153 -17.16 6.70 -31.95
CA ASP A 153 -16.26 5.77 -32.64
C ASP A 153 -16.96 4.89 -33.69
N LYS A 154 -18.28 4.67 -33.54
CA LYS A 154 -19.10 3.93 -34.51
C LYS A 154 -19.51 4.82 -35.70
N PHE A 155 -19.89 6.07 -35.45
CA PHE A 155 -20.35 7.00 -36.50
C PHE A 155 -19.21 7.76 -37.19
N THR A 156 -18.01 7.87 -36.60
CA THR A 156 -16.81 8.37 -37.31
C THR A 156 -16.17 7.31 -38.23
N LYS A 157 -16.81 6.15 -38.40
CA LYS A 157 -16.44 5.12 -39.40
C LYS A 157 -17.34 5.14 -40.63
N GLU A 158 -18.11 6.21 -40.85
CA GLU A 158 -18.66 6.51 -42.17
C GLU A 158 -17.57 7.22 -42.99
N GLY A 159 -17.33 6.71 -44.19
CA GLY A 159 -16.10 6.93 -44.95
C GLY A 159 -15.79 8.39 -45.21
N ASN A 160 -14.53 8.78 -44.96
CA ASN A 160 -13.97 10.00 -45.55
C ASN A 160 -13.72 9.75 -47.05
N VAL A 161 -14.82 9.71 -47.81
CA VAL A 161 -14.89 10.24 -49.16
C VAL A 161 -15.39 11.66 -48.98
N ASN A 162 -14.47 12.61 -48.88
CA ASN A 162 -14.64 13.99 -49.32
C ASN A 162 -13.23 14.55 -49.50
N LEU A 163 -12.79 14.43 -50.74
CA LEU A 163 -11.58 15.03 -51.29
C LEU A 163 -11.81 16.54 -51.37
N GLU A 164 -11.60 17.26 -50.28
CA GLU A 164 -11.24 18.67 -50.38
C GLU A 164 -9.79 18.82 -49.90
N GLU A 165 -8.93 18.75 -50.91
CA GLU A 165 -7.65 19.43 -51.05
C GLU A 165 -6.72 19.45 -49.82
N CYS A 166 -5.80 18.48 -49.80
CA CYS A 166 -4.48 18.70 -49.23
C CYS A 166 -3.44 18.05 -50.13
N PHE A 167 -2.86 18.84 -51.04
CA PHE A 167 -1.66 18.49 -51.78
C PHE A 167 -0.50 18.30 -50.81
N ASN A 168 -0.19 17.06 -50.42
CA ASN A 168 1.13 16.71 -49.89
C ASN A 168 1.49 15.24 -50.17
N ASN A 169 2.27 15.06 -51.25
CA ASN A 169 3.14 13.94 -51.63
C ASN A 169 2.78 12.51 -51.16
N LYS A 170 1.97 11.81 -51.98
CA LYS A 170 1.54 10.40 -51.83
C LYS A 170 2.68 9.38 -51.63
N ASN A 171 3.88 9.62 -52.17
CA ASN A 171 4.95 8.60 -52.16
C ASN A 171 5.61 8.40 -50.79
N ASN A 172 5.70 9.46 -49.96
CA ASN A 172 6.35 9.35 -48.64
C ASN A 172 5.47 8.70 -47.56
N ILE A 173 4.14 8.73 -47.73
CA ILE A 173 3.18 8.10 -46.80
C ILE A 173 3.14 6.59 -47.05
N LYS A 174 3.06 6.16 -48.32
CA LYS A 174 3.07 4.73 -48.71
C LYS A 174 4.30 3.98 -48.17
N ILE A 175 5.49 4.58 -48.32
CA ILE A 175 6.75 4.00 -47.81
C ILE A 175 6.77 3.90 -46.27
N LYS A 176 6.15 4.87 -45.56
CA LYS A 176 6.05 4.83 -44.10
C LYS A 176 5.02 3.81 -43.61
N GLU A 177 3.94 3.61 -44.36
CA GLU A 177 2.90 2.62 -44.07
C GLU A 177 3.41 1.20 -44.32
N GLU A 178 4.05 0.91 -45.45
CA GLU A 178 4.69 -0.38 -45.74
C GLU A 178 5.75 -0.75 -44.70
N LYS A 179 6.56 0.23 -44.25
CA LYS A 179 7.53 0.02 -43.16
C LYS A 179 6.86 -0.33 -41.83
N ARG A 180 5.70 0.26 -41.52
CA ARG A 180 4.94 -0.03 -40.29
C ARG A 180 4.26 -1.39 -40.37
N GLU A 181 3.67 -1.73 -41.50
CA GLU A 181 3.06 -3.04 -41.74
C GLU A 181 4.11 -4.17 -41.63
N ASN A 182 5.27 -4.02 -42.28
CA ASN A 182 6.38 -4.97 -42.18
C ASN A 182 6.90 -5.15 -40.74
N GLN A 183 6.92 -4.08 -39.94
CA GLN A 183 7.28 -4.19 -38.51
C GLN A 183 6.21 -4.94 -37.71
N ILE A 184 4.93 -4.64 -37.93
CA ILE A 184 3.80 -5.29 -37.25
C ILE A 184 3.80 -6.79 -37.57
N GLU A 185 4.03 -7.17 -38.82
CA GLU A 185 4.11 -8.57 -39.24
C GLU A 185 5.25 -9.31 -38.55
N LYS A 186 6.46 -8.73 -38.52
CA LYS A 186 7.61 -9.30 -37.78
C LYS A 186 7.30 -9.50 -36.30
N PHE A 187 6.63 -8.55 -35.65
CA PHE A 187 6.21 -8.69 -34.25
C PHE A 187 5.19 -9.83 -34.05
N GLN A 188 4.22 -9.96 -34.96
CA GLN A 188 3.22 -11.02 -34.90
C GLN A 188 3.84 -12.41 -35.09
N VAL A 189 4.77 -12.55 -36.05
CA VAL A 189 5.55 -13.77 -36.28
C VAL A 189 6.36 -14.14 -35.02
N LYS A 190 7.08 -13.19 -34.42
CA LYS A 190 7.86 -13.40 -33.19
C LYS A 190 6.98 -13.82 -32.01
N LYS A 191 5.81 -13.18 -31.85
CA LYS A 191 4.83 -13.56 -30.81
C LYS A 191 4.32 -14.98 -31.00
N TYR A 192 4.03 -15.38 -32.24
CA TYR A 192 3.56 -16.72 -32.55
C TYR A 192 4.66 -17.77 -32.33
N PHE A 193 5.90 -17.52 -32.76
CA PHE A 193 7.05 -18.37 -32.49
C PHE A 193 7.23 -18.66 -30.99
N ASN A 194 7.19 -17.60 -30.17
CA ASN A 194 7.30 -17.73 -28.70
C ASN A 194 6.15 -18.56 -28.11
N LYS A 195 4.95 -18.51 -28.71
CA LYS A 195 3.80 -19.32 -28.30
C LYS A 195 4.01 -20.81 -28.62
N CYS A 196 4.72 -21.14 -29.69
CA CYS A 196 4.99 -22.54 -30.09
C CYS A 196 5.91 -23.27 -29.09
N ASN A 197 6.78 -22.55 -28.37
CA ASN A 197 7.69 -23.10 -27.36
C ASN A 197 8.41 -24.36 -27.88
N PHE A 198 9.19 -24.18 -28.95
CA PHE A 198 10.00 -25.24 -29.55
C PHE A 198 11.08 -25.73 -28.58
N TYR A 199 11.42 -27.02 -28.61
CA TYR A 199 12.43 -27.63 -27.75
C TYR A 199 13.85 -27.32 -28.22
N SER A 200 14.10 -27.29 -29.53
CA SER A 200 15.39 -26.89 -30.09
C SER A 200 15.45 -25.38 -30.32
N LYS A 201 16.60 -24.79 -29.99
CA LYS A 201 16.92 -23.39 -30.29
C LYS A 201 17.27 -23.17 -31.77
N GLU A 202 17.54 -24.23 -32.53
CA GLU A 202 17.90 -24.16 -33.96
C GLU A 202 16.75 -23.58 -34.81
N PHE A 203 15.51 -23.76 -34.35
CA PHE A 203 14.31 -23.20 -34.99
C PHE A 203 14.23 -21.67 -34.93
N LEU A 204 15.10 -20.99 -34.17
CA LEU A 204 15.21 -19.53 -34.20
C LEU A 204 15.56 -19.00 -35.59
N SER A 205 16.27 -19.78 -36.40
CA SER A 205 16.61 -19.44 -37.80
C SER A 205 15.35 -19.19 -38.66
N LEU A 206 14.23 -19.84 -38.35
CA LEU A 206 12.96 -19.69 -39.07
C LEU A 206 12.34 -18.29 -38.91
N LEU A 207 12.73 -17.51 -37.90
CA LEU A 207 12.27 -16.13 -37.72
C LEU A 207 12.89 -15.14 -38.72
N TYR A 208 14.01 -15.52 -39.35
CA TYR A 208 14.79 -14.65 -40.23
C TYR A 208 14.62 -14.99 -41.71
N LEU A 209 13.72 -15.92 -42.03
CA LEU A 209 13.38 -16.26 -43.41
C LEU A 209 12.61 -15.10 -44.06
N ASP A 210 13.02 -14.71 -45.27
CA ASP A 210 12.38 -13.66 -46.05
C ASP A 210 11.15 -14.21 -46.79
N ILE A 211 10.10 -14.51 -46.02
CA ILE A 211 8.87 -15.16 -46.50
C ILE A 211 7.67 -14.47 -45.86
N ASN A 212 6.56 -14.38 -46.58
CA ASN A 212 5.30 -13.83 -46.08
C ASN A 212 4.87 -14.47 -44.75
N LYS A 213 4.33 -13.64 -43.84
CA LYS A 213 3.91 -14.01 -42.48
C LYS A 213 3.07 -15.28 -42.42
N ASP A 214 2.05 -15.40 -43.27
CA ASP A 214 1.13 -16.54 -43.22
C ASP A 214 1.82 -17.87 -43.55
N THR A 215 2.81 -17.82 -44.45
CA THR A 215 3.65 -18.97 -44.80
C THR A 215 4.57 -19.35 -43.64
N ILE A 216 5.20 -18.37 -42.98
CA ILE A 216 6.03 -18.63 -41.78
C ILE A 216 5.18 -19.27 -40.66
N ILE A 217 3.96 -18.79 -40.43
CA ILE A 217 3.06 -19.36 -39.43
C ILE A 217 2.67 -20.81 -39.79
N LYS A 218 2.44 -21.10 -41.07
CA LYS A 218 2.20 -22.48 -41.54
C LYS A 218 3.41 -23.37 -41.28
N ILE A 219 4.62 -22.90 -41.57
CA ILE A 219 5.87 -23.62 -41.28
C ILE A 219 5.97 -23.91 -39.78
N PHE A 220 5.73 -22.93 -38.90
CA PHE A 220 5.74 -23.15 -37.45
C PHE A 220 4.76 -24.24 -37.01
N LYS A 221 3.57 -24.31 -37.59
CA LYS A 221 2.59 -25.37 -37.28
C LYS A 221 3.10 -26.75 -37.71
N ILE A 222 3.67 -26.86 -38.91
CA ILE A 222 4.23 -28.11 -39.45
C ILE A 222 5.39 -28.59 -38.58
N VAL A 223 6.36 -27.72 -38.33
CA VAL A 223 7.53 -28.00 -37.49
C VAL A 223 7.08 -28.41 -36.09
N LYS A 224 6.13 -27.70 -35.49
CA LYS A 224 5.65 -28.04 -34.14
C LYS A 224 4.93 -29.39 -34.11
N LYS A 225 4.19 -29.72 -35.17
CA LYS A 225 3.52 -31.02 -35.30
C LYS A 225 4.54 -32.15 -35.47
N ALA A 226 5.56 -31.95 -36.30
CA ALA A 226 6.66 -32.90 -36.47
C ALA A 226 7.44 -33.11 -35.16
N GLU A 227 7.75 -32.03 -34.45
CA GLU A 227 8.40 -32.07 -33.14
C GLU A 227 7.56 -32.87 -32.11
N ILE A 228 6.24 -32.65 -32.05
CA ILE A 228 5.33 -33.41 -31.19
C ILE A 228 5.26 -34.88 -31.58
N ASN A 229 5.21 -35.18 -32.88
CA ASN A 229 5.14 -36.55 -33.38
C ASN A 229 6.44 -37.31 -33.08
N LEU A 230 7.61 -36.70 -33.29
CA LEU A 230 8.91 -37.28 -32.91
C LEU A 230 9.01 -37.57 -31.40
N ILE A 231 8.40 -36.73 -30.56
CA ILE A 231 8.32 -36.95 -29.11
C ILE A 231 7.40 -38.14 -28.78
N LYS A 232 6.29 -38.32 -29.50
CA LYS A 232 5.37 -39.45 -29.33
C LYS A 232 6.00 -40.76 -29.81
N ASP A 233 6.65 -40.74 -30.97
CA ASP A 233 7.27 -41.93 -31.58
C ASP A 233 8.49 -42.41 -30.78
N LYS A 234 9.20 -41.50 -30.10
CA LYS A 234 10.35 -41.89 -29.27
C LYS A 234 10.00 -42.63 -27.98
N ASN A 235 8.74 -42.60 -27.51
CA ASN A 235 8.32 -43.24 -26.25
C ASN A 235 9.38 -43.18 -25.12
N MET A 236 10.16 -42.10 -25.06
CA MET A 236 10.93 -41.81 -23.88
C MET A 236 9.90 -41.33 -22.91
N HIS A 237 9.59 -42.17 -21.92
CA HIS A 237 9.10 -41.71 -20.63
C HIS A 237 10.00 -40.55 -20.19
N LEU A 238 9.65 -39.32 -20.60
CA LEU A 238 10.22 -38.10 -20.07
C LEU A 238 9.74 -38.06 -18.63
N ASN A 239 10.61 -38.61 -17.81
CA ASN A 239 10.39 -39.13 -16.50
C ASN A 239 9.67 -38.10 -15.64
N LYS A 240 8.44 -38.41 -15.21
CA LYS A 240 7.69 -37.64 -14.20
C LYS A 240 8.53 -37.48 -12.90
N SER A 241 9.57 -38.30 -12.72
CA SER A 241 10.60 -38.19 -11.69
C SER A 241 11.58 -37.02 -11.91
N CYS A 242 12.02 -36.73 -13.14
CA CYS A 242 13.00 -35.66 -13.43
C CYS A 242 12.44 -34.28 -13.03
N PHE A 243 11.19 -33.96 -13.40
CA PHE A 243 10.52 -32.73 -12.99
C PHE A 243 10.26 -32.63 -11.47
N LYS A 244 10.10 -33.77 -10.79
CA LYS A 244 9.95 -33.79 -9.32
C LYS A 244 11.29 -33.50 -8.64
N GLU A 245 12.38 -34.05 -9.15
CA GLU A 245 13.75 -33.81 -8.67
C GLU A 245 14.15 -32.34 -8.84
N GLU A 246 13.91 -31.75 -10.01
CA GLU A 246 14.21 -30.33 -10.27
C GLU A 246 13.47 -29.39 -9.32
N LYS A 247 12.19 -29.66 -9.03
CA LYS A 247 11.40 -28.85 -8.10
C LYS A 247 11.91 -28.99 -6.67
N LYS A 248 12.33 -30.18 -6.25
CA LYS A 248 12.98 -30.38 -4.94
C LYS A 248 14.31 -29.62 -4.86
N ASN A 249 15.13 -29.64 -5.92
CA ASN A 249 16.39 -28.91 -5.99
C ASN A 249 16.19 -27.39 -5.95
N LYS A 250 15.17 -26.87 -6.66
CA LYS A 250 14.78 -25.45 -6.58
C LYS A 250 14.33 -25.07 -5.17
N LEU A 251 13.54 -25.92 -4.50
CA LEU A 251 13.15 -25.70 -3.12
C LEU A 251 14.37 -25.62 -2.19
N LYS A 252 15.31 -26.58 -2.28
CA LYS A 252 16.56 -26.56 -1.49
C LYS A 252 17.34 -25.26 -1.69
N LYS A 253 17.46 -24.79 -2.94
CA LYS A 253 18.16 -23.53 -3.27
C LYS A 253 17.51 -22.31 -2.62
N ILE A 254 16.18 -22.20 -2.68
CA ILE A 254 15.44 -21.08 -2.06
C ILE A 254 15.60 -21.08 -0.54
N LEU A 255 15.51 -22.25 0.09
CA LEU A 255 15.66 -22.39 1.53
C LEU A 255 17.09 -22.09 1.99
N SER A 256 18.10 -22.56 1.27
CA SER A 256 19.52 -22.25 1.55
C SER A 256 19.81 -20.76 1.43
N ASN A 257 19.29 -20.08 0.41
CA ASN A 257 19.43 -18.64 0.27
C ASN A 257 18.76 -17.89 1.43
N THR A 258 17.58 -18.35 1.85
CA THR A 258 16.87 -17.77 3.00
C THR A 258 17.70 -17.96 4.27
N GLN A 259 18.25 -19.15 4.52
CA GLN A 259 19.13 -19.40 5.66
C GLN A 259 20.31 -18.42 5.71
N LYS A 260 21.01 -18.24 4.59
CA LYS A 260 22.14 -17.29 4.48
C LYS A 260 21.73 -15.84 4.76
N GLU A 261 20.53 -15.44 4.34
CA GLU A 261 19.97 -14.10 4.60
C GLU A 261 19.75 -13.88 6.11
N PHE A 262 19.21 -14.87 6.81
CA PHE A 262 19.01 -14.81 8.26
C PHE A 262 20.33 -14.88 9.04
N GLU A 263 21.28 -15.71 8.64
CA GLU A 263 22.61 -15.76 9.26
C GLU A 263 23.32 -14.40 9.16
N LYS A 264 23.25 -13.73 8.00
CA LYS A 264 23.76 -12.35 7.83
C LYS A 264 23.07 -11.34 8.73
N ASN A 265 21.79 -11.55 9.04
CA ASN A 265 21.02 -10.68 9.93
C ASN A 265 21.27 -10.98 11.42
N GLY A 266 22.22 -11.87 11.76
CA GLY A 266 22.64 -12.15 13.14
C GLY A 266 21.79 -13.18 13.87
N TYR A 267 20.98 -13.96 13.17
CA TYR A 267 20.19 -15.05 13.77
C TYR A 267 21.06 -16.30 14.02
N ASN A 268 20.69 -17.12 15.00
CA ASN A 268 21.44 -18.32 15.37
C ASN A 268 21.39 -19.40 14.26
N ALA A 269 22.56 -19.75 13.70
CA ALA A 269 22.73 -20.72 12.61
C ALA A 269 22.23 -22.14 12.95
N GLU A 270 22.40 -22.62 14.18
CA GLU A 270 21.97 -23.98 14.57
C GLU A 270 20.45 -24.10 14.64
N GLN A 271 19.80 -23.08 15.20
CA GLN A 271 18.34 -22.99 15.25
C GLN A 271 17.74 -22.82 13.85
N LEU A 272 18.39 -22.02 12.99
CA LEU A 272 17.98 -21.85 11.59
C LEU A 272 18.06 -23.17 10.82
N LYS A 273 19.16 -23.90 10.93
CA LYS A 273 19.36 -25.19 10.25
C LYS A 273 18.24 -26.17 10.62
N THR A 274 17.93 -26.30 11.91
CA THR A 274 16.87 -27.18 12.42
C THR A 274 15.49 -26.79 11.89
N ASN A 275 15.16 -25.50 11.89
CA ASN A 275 13.85 -25.03 11.44
C ASN A 275 13.69 -25.08 9.90
N ILE A 276 14.74 -24.77 9.15
CA ILE A 276 14.76 -24.89 7.68
C ILE A 276 14.60 -26.35 7.25
N GLN A 277 15.20 -27.30 7.97
CA GLN A 277 15.01 -28.73 7.69
C GLN A 277 13.55 -29.15 7.87
N LYS A 278 12.88 -28.71 8.96
CA LYS A 278 11.44 -28.97 9.17
C LYS A 278 10.58 -28.38 8.04
N ILE A 279 10.92 -27.19 7.57
CA ILE A 279 10.23 -26.55 6.44
C ILE A 279 10.43 -27.37 5.16
N TYR A 280 11.66 -27.84 4.89
CA TYR A 280 11.92 -28.67 3.73
C TYR A 280 11.07 -29.94 3.74
N GLU A 281 11.01 -30.66 4.87
CA GLU A 281 10.22 -31.89 5.00
C GLU A 281 8.73 -31.66 4.76
N ASN A 282 8.17 -30.55 5.26
CA ASN A 282 6.77 -30.20 5.05
C ASN A 282 6.42 -29.90 3.58
N TYR A 283 7.36 -29.37 2.81
CA TYR A 283 7.11 -28.89 1.45
C TYR A 283 7.77 -29.74 0.35
N LYS A 284 8.57 -30.77 0.67
CA LYS A 284 9.26 -31.64 -0.32
C LYS A 284 8.34 -32.26 -1.36
N ASN A 285 7.09 -32.54 -0.97
CA ASN A 285 6.06 -33.14 -1.82
C ASN A 285 5.15 -32.11 -2.49
N LYS A 286 5.15 -30.85 -2.03
CA LYS A 286 4.37 -29.73 -2.59
C LYS A 286 5.21 -28.45 -2.70
N PRO A 287 6.34 -28.48 -3.45
CA PRO A 287 7.30 -27.37 -3.48
C PRO A 287 6.79 -26.12 -4.20
N HIS A 288 5.73 -26.23 -5.01
CA HIS A 288 5.17 -25.12 -5.79
C HIS A 288 4.67 -23.96 -4.91
N PHE A 289 4.21 -24.21 -3.68
CA PHE A 289 3.83 -23.16 -2.72
C PHE A 289 4.99 -22.22 -2.35
N ILE A 290 6.23 -22.71 -2.43
CA ILE A 290 7.44 -21.93 -2.13
C ILE A 290 8.08 -21.42 -3.42
N ILE A 291 8.14 -22.23 -4.47
CA ILE A 291 8.75 -21.85 -5.76
C ILE A 291 7.97 -20.72 -6.42
N GLU A 292 6.63 -20.81 -6.46
CA GLU A 292 5.76 -19.80 -7.06
C GLU A 292 5.38 -18.71 -6.03
N SER A 293 6.39 -18.13 -5.36
CA SER A 293 6.21 -17.12 -4.31
C SER A 293 5.49 -15.83 -4.76
N GLN A 294 5.40 -15.58 -6.06
CA GLN A 294 4.59 -14.49 -6.62
C GLN A 294 3.09 -14.79 -6.56
N LYS A 295 2.70 -16.07 -6.60
CA LYS A 295 1.31 -16.55 -6.56
C LYS A 295 0.88 -16.93 -5.15
N TYR A 296 1.79 -17.50 -4.36
CA TYR A 296 1.52 -17.99 -2.99
C TYR A 296 2.33 -17.23 -1.95
N LYS A 297 1.72 -16.96 -0.78
CA LYS A 297 2.35 -16.19 0.31
C LYS A 297 3.16 -17.04 1.29
N ASP A 298 3.26 -18.34 1.06
CA ASP A 298 3.81 -19.32 1.99
C ASP A 298 5.27 -19.04 2.34
N LEU A 299 6.11 -18.71 1.35
CA LEU A 299 7.50 -18.32 1.60
C LEU A 299 7.59 -17.09 2.53
N SER A 300 6.74 -16.09 2.33
CA SER A 300 6.68 -14.90 3.19
C SER A 300 6.23 -15.24 4.62
N LYS A 301 5.20 -16.09 4.75
CA LYS A 301 4.73 -16.57 6.06
C LYS A 301 5.80 -17.36 6.79
N ILE A 302 6.56 -18.19 6.07
CA ILE A 302 7.68 -18.94 6.61
C ILE A 302 8.76 -18.00 7.15
N LYS A 303 9.18 -17.00 6.37
CA LYS A 303 10.15 -15.98 6.83
C LYS A 303 9.67 -15.28 8.10
N GLN A 304 8.42 -14.82 8.15
CA GLN A 304 7.85 -14.18 9.34
C GLN A 304 7.79 -15.10 10.58
N LYS A 305 7.55 -16.40 10.38
CA LYS A 305 7.58 -17.36 11.49
C LYS A 305 9.00 -17.54 12.01
N LEU A 306 9.98 -17.68 11.11
CA LEU A 306 11.41 -17.80 11.47
C LEU A 306 11.90 -16.56 12.24
N GLU A 307 11.52 -15.36 11.81
CA GLU A 307 11.84 -14.10 12.52
C GLU A 307 11.29 -14.08 13.95
N LYS A 308 10.11 -14.68 14.20
CA LYS A 308 9.47 -14.70 15.52
C LYS A 308 9.99 -15.80 16.42
N SER A 309 10.37 -16.95 15.86
CA SER A 309 10.71 -18.14 16.62
C SER A 309 12.20 -18.28 16.93
N ILE A 310 13.07 -17.53 16.27
CA ILE A 310 14.53 -17.68 16.39
C ILE A 310 15.10 -16.45 17.09
N GLU A 311 15.90 -16.69 18.11
CA GLU A 311 16.55 -15.62 18.86
C GLU A 311 17.72 -15.02 18.06
N LEU A 312 17.79 -13.69 18.05
CA LEU A 312 18.94 -12.96 17.53
C LEU A 312 20.13 -13.14 18.48
N LYS A 313 21.33 -13.41 17.93
CA LYS A 313 22.57 -13.35 18.71
C LYS A 313 22.73 -11.91 19.23
N LYS A 314 22.69 -11.75 20.55
CA LYS A 314 22.72 -10.45 21.25
C LYS A 314 24.12 -9.82 21.26
N GLU A 315 24.69 -9.48 20.11
CA GLU A 315 25.95 -8.72 20.05
C GLU A 315 25.72 -7.19 20.05
N ASN A 316 24.49 -6.70 19.83
CA ASN A 316 24.18 -5.27 19.68
C ASN A 316 23.76 -4.50 20.94
N LEU A 317 23.74 -5.13 22.13
CA LEU A 317 23.31 -4.45 23.37
C LEU A 317 24.24 -3.29 23.76
N GLN A 318 25.55 -3.43 23.52
CA GLN A 318 26.54 -2.42 23.95
C GLN A 318 26.43 -1.10 23.16
N LYS A 319 26.09 -1.15 21.87
CA LYS A 319 25.85 0.06 21.05
C LYS A 319 24.56 0.76 21.45
N ASN A 320 23.48 0.01 21.69
CA ASN A 320 22.21 0.59 22.14
C ASN A 320 22.31 1.21 23.54
N CYS A 321 23.01 0.59 24.48
CA CYS A 321 23.25 1.17 25.80
C CYS A 321 24.03 2.49 25.73
N LYS A 322 25.04 2.59 24.84
CA LYS A 322 25.78 3.85 24.62
C LYS A 322 24.87 4.96 24.08
N HIS A 323 24.02 4.68 23.08
CA HIS A 323 23.09 5.68 22.53
C HIS A 323 22.02 6.12 23.54
N ILE A 324 21.46 5.18 24.31
CA ILE A 324 20.49 5.49 25.37
C ILE A 324 21.13 6.40 26.41
N LYS A 325 22.35 6.08 26.84
CA LYS A 325 23.09 6.87 27.84
C LYS A 325 23.39 8.29 27.36
N ILE A 326 23.82 8.46 26.11
CA ILE A 326 24.09 9.78 25.51
C ILE A 326 22.81 10.62 25.44
N ASN A 327 21.70 10.03 24.97
CA ASN A 327 20.44 10.75 24.85
C ASN A 327 19.89 11.16 26.22
N ILE A 328 19.93 10.27 27.21
CA ILE A 328 19.51 10.57 28.58
C ILE A 328 20.39 11.67 29.19
N PHE A 329 21.71 11.62 28.97
CA PHE A 329 22.63 12.67 29.41
C PHE A 329 22.26 14.04 28.84
N ASN A 330 21.99 14.12 27.53
CA ASN A 330 21.60 15.38 26.88
C ASN A 330 20.28 15.94 27.41
N ILE A 331 19.28 15.07 27.64
CA ILE A 331 17.98 15.49 28.20
C ILE A 331 18.16 16.03 29.63
N LEU A 332 18.94 15.34 30.47
CA LEU A 332 19.15 15.75 31.86
C LEU A 332 19.97 17.05 31.96
N ILE A 333 20.98 17.25 31.10
CA ILE A 333 21.68 18.54 30.96
C ILE A 333 20.69 19.66 30.68
N ASP A 334 19.79 19.45 29.71
CA ASP A 334 18.84 20.49 29.29
C ASP A 334 17.81 20.83 30.38
N GLN A 335 17.41 19.83 31.18
CA GLN A 335 16.51 20.01 32.32
C GLN A 335 17.19 20.73 33.49
N LEU A 336 18.44 20.39 33.81
CA LEU A 336 19.14 20.86 35.01
C LEU A 336 19.96 22.14 34.77
N LYS A 337 20.17 22.59 33.53
CA LYS A 337 20.96 23.80 33.22
C LYS A 337 20.46 25.09 33.89
N LYS A 338 19.21 25.12 34.36
CA LYS A 338 18.65 26.26 35.11
C LYS A 338 19.09 26.28 36.58
N GLU A 339 19.54 25.14 37.11
CA GLU A 339 19.79 24.92 38.55
C GLU A 339 21.28 25.04 38.90
N ALA A 340 22.16 24.77 37.94
CA ALA A 340 23.60 24.95 38.10
C ALA A 340 24.29 25.09 36.73
N ASN A 341 25.52 25.63 36.76
CA ASN A 341 26.34 25.75 35.56
C ASN A 341 26.67 24.38 34.95
N ILE A 342 26.70 24.33 33.62
CA ILE A 342 26.93 23.09 32.85
C ILE A 342 28.26 22.43 33.23
N GLU A 343 29.31 23.21 33.50
CA GLU A 343 30.62 22.69 33.93
C GLU A 343 30.54 21.94 35.26
N PHE A 344 29.69 22.40 36.19
CA PHE A 344 29.44 21.73 37.46
C PHE A 344 28.55 20.49 37.29
N LEU A 345 27.56 20.54 36.40
CA LEU A 345 26.61 19.44 36.16
C LEU A 345 27.22 18.24 35.43
N LYS A 346 28.10 18.48 34.45
CA LYS A 346 28.72 17.44 33.61
C LYS A 346 29.35 16.28 34.41
N PRO A 347 30.23 16.51 35.40
CA PRO A 347 30.82 15.42 36.17
C PRO A 347 29.78 14.66 36.98
N ILE A 348 28.88 15.37 37.67
CA ILE A 348 27.82 14.77 38.50
C ILE A 348 26.91 13.85 37.67
N LEU A 349 26.47 14.32 36.50
CA LEU A 349 25.64 13.56 35.59
C LEU A 349 26.36 12.32 35.04
N LYS A 350 27.65 12.46 34.73
CA LYS A 350 28.46 11.35 34.21
C LYS A 350 28.59 10.25 35.27
N ASP A 351 28.90 10.63 36.51
CA ASP A 351 29.06 9.70 37.62
C ASP A 351 27.73 9.03 37.98
N TYR A 352 26.66 9.81 38.06
CA TYR A 352 25.31 9.29 38.28
C TYR A 352 24.90 8.28 37.21
N LEU A 353 25.04 8.59 35.92
CA LEU A 353 24.70 7.67 34.83
C LEU A 353 25.66 6.47 34.71
N ASN A 354 26.89 6.57 35.24
CA ASN A 354 27.82 5.45 35.36
C ASN A 354 27.44 4.51 36.51
N SER A 355 26.90 5.03 37.61
CA SER A 355 26.50 4.25 38.78
C SER A 355 25.25 3.38 38.56
N LYS A 356 24.41 3.68 37.55
CA LYS A 356 23.17 2.96 37.31
C LYS A 356 23.38 1.72 36.43
N ASN A 357 23.01 0.55 36.96
CA ASN A 357 23.05 -0.73 36.24
C ASN A 357 22.18 -0.78 34.98
N LYS A 358 21.06 -0.03 34.97
CA LYS A 358 20.13 0.04 33.84
C LYS A 358 19.53 1.43 33.72
N LEU A 359 19.63 2.01 32.53
CA LEU A 359 19.05 3.31 32.19
C LEU A 359 17.76 3.12 31.37
N GLU A 360 16.69 3.80 31.77
CA GLU A 360 15.37 3.66 31.15
C GLU A 360 14.75 5.03 30.85
N TYR A 361 14.31 5.25 29.61
CA TYR A 361 13.66 6.52 29.21
C TYR A 361 12.41 6.84 30.01
N LYS A 362 11.67 5.82 30.47
CA LYS A 362 10.47 6.03 31.31
C LYS A 362 10.81 6.83 32.57
N LYS A 363 11.98 6.60 33.16
CA LYS A 363 12.44 7.32 34.37
C LYS A 363 12.90 8.75 34.07
N VAL A 364 13.27 9.06 32.82
CA VAL A 364 13.50 10.44 32.36
C VAL A 364 12.16 11.17 32.22
N PHE A 365 11.19 10.57 31.53
CA PHE A 365 9.88 11.21 31.28
C PHE A 365 9.03 11.36 32.54
N ASN A 366 9.20 10.47 33.52
CA ASN A 366 8.57 10.58 34.83
C ASN A 366 9.37 11.47 35.81
N ASN A 367 10.39 12.18 35.34
CA ASN A 367 11.28 13.06 36.12
C ASN A 367 11.98 12.40 37.32
N THR A 368 12.01 11.07 37.40
CA THR A 368 12.65 10.34 38.52
C THR A 368 14.13 10.65 38.60
N TYR A 369 14.85 10.57 37.48
CA TYR A 369 16.27 10.89 37.45
C TYR A 369 16.55 12.37 37.74
N TYR A 370 15.64 13.26 37.32
CA TYR A 370 15.78 14.69 37.57
C TYR A 370 15.74 15.00 39.08
N TYR A 371 14.78 14.45 39.82
CA TYR A 371 14.70 14.67 41.27
C TYR A 371 15.86 14.03 42.05
N GLU A 372 16.28 12.81 41.69
CA GLU A 372 17.46 12.18 42.30
C GLU A 372 18.72 13.04 42.09
N LEU A 373 18.89 13.63 40.90
CA LEU A 373 20.03 14.48 40.60
C LEU A 373 19.96 15.86 41.29
N LEU A 374 18.77 16.44 41.42
CA LEU A 374 18.57 17.68 42.18
C LEU A 374 19.02 17.52 43.63
N GLU A 375 18.66 16.42 44.27
CA GLU A 375 19.05 16.13 45.65
C GLU A 375 20.57 16.04 45.79
N ILE A 376 21.24 15.35 44.86
CA ILE A 376 22.72 15.26 44.81
C ILE A 376 23.35 16.65 44.66
N ILE A 377 22.82 17.48 43.76
CA ILE A 377 23.31 18.84 43.51
C ILE A 377 23.17 19.71 44.76
N ILE A 378 22.01 19.65 45.43
CA ILE A 378 21.76 20.43 46.65
C ILE A 378 22.72 20.01 47.78
N ASN A 379 22.91 18.70 47.97
CA ASN A 379 23.80 18.18 49.02
C ASN A 379 25.28 18.52 48.75
N GLN A 380 25.72 18.48 47.50
CA GLN A 380 27.08 18.91 47.14
C GLN A 380 27.28 20.41 47.33
N LYS A 381 26.31 21.26 46.97
CA LYS A 381 26.37 22.70 47.23
C LYS A 381 26.48 23.01 48.73
N LYS A 382 25.73 22.30 49.58
CA LYS A 382 25.81 22.43 51.05
C LYS A 382 27.20 22.05 51.59
N SER A 383 27.75 20.92 51.13
CA SER A 383 29.10 20.47 51.52
C SER A 383 30.19 21.47 51.11
N LEU A 384 30.07 22.09 49.93
CA LEU A 384 30.99 23.12 49.44
C LEU A 384 30.92 24.42 50.25
N MET A 385 29.74 24.81 50.74
CA MET A 385 29.60 25.98 51.62
C MET A 385 30.23 25.74 53.00
N LEU A 386 30.05 24.55 53.58
CA LEU A 386 30.66 24.19 54.87
C LEU A 386 32.19 24.19 54.82
N LYS A 387 32.79 23.73 53.72
CA LYS A 387 34.25 23.76 53.51
C LYS A 387 34.86 25.16 53.29
N LYS A 388 34.05 26.18 53.02
CA LYS A 388 34.51 27.57 52.88
C LYS A 388 34.44 28.35 54.20
N LEU A 389 33.75 27.81 55.19
CA LEU A 389 33.57 28.41 56.52
C LEU A 389 34.52 27.82 57.57
N SER A 390 35.14 26.67 57.28
CA SER A 390 36.32 26.10 57.97
C SER A 390 37.59 26.58 57.30
#